data_AF-J9CDD3-F1
#
_entry.id   AF-J9CDD3-F1
#
_cell.length_a   1.000
_cell.length_b   1.000
_cell.length_c   1.000
_cell.angle_alpha   90.00
_cell.angle_beta   90.00
_cell.angle_gamma   90.00
#
_symmetry.space_group_name_H-M   'P 1'
#
loop_
_entity.id
_entity.type
_entity.pdbx_description
1 polymer ?
#
loop_
_entity_poly.entity_id
_entity_poly.type
_entity_poly.pdbx_seq_one_letter_code
_entity_poly.pdbx_strand_id
1 'polypeptide(L)'
;VAVSRTQEDGEPDDPRAELMQRLLESKKLRSAALRLQNLPRLSRDFWVGSAECLDTEDVLYPTVTGEEMLEAWMGVLSRLKLTQKHRVSRQELSIREHMSEMLKRLQRDGTLALGTLFNEEKDREKITVWFLAMLELAKEGLIVLTQAEPFSEIYASLPGEERALFPGLCNERRWVHFPSGRE
;
A
#
# COMPACT_ATOMS: atom_id res chain seq x y z
N VAL A 1 -7.19 -40.07 84.41
CA VAL A 1 -8.46 -40.77 84.10
C VAL A 1 -8.82 -40.37 82.68
N ALA A 2 -8.33 -41.11 81.69
CA ALA A 2 -8.96 -42.30 81.11
C ALA A 2 -9.87 -41.93 79.91
N VAL A 3 -9.26 -42.12 78.74
CA VAL A 3 -9.78 -42.43 77.41
C VAL A 3 -11.26 -42.82 77.33
N SER A 4 -11.96 -42.25 76.36
CA SER A 4 -12.94 -42.97 75.54
C SER A 4 -12.63 -42.75 74.06
N ARG A 5 -11.71 -43.60 73.57
CA ARG A 5 -11.73 -44.07 72.19
C ARG A 5 -12.97 -44.93 72.03
N THR A 6 -13.79 -44.58 71.06
CA THR A 6 -14.58 -45.55 70.32
C THR A 6 -13.96 -45.65 68.93
N GLN A 7 -13.08 -46.65 68.76
CA GLN A 7 -13.08 -47.53 67.59
C GLN A 7 -14.49 -48.17 67.53
N GLU A 8 -15.13 -48.47 66.40
CA GLU A 8 -14.65 -49.05 65.14
C GLU A 8 -15.81 -48.99 64.10
N ASP A 9 -15.53 -49.47 62.86
CA ASP A 9 -16.42 -49.76 61.72
C ASP A 9 -16.61 -48.63 60.68
N GLY A 10 -16.27 -48.77 59.39
CA GLY A 10 -15.77 -49.91 58.63
C GLY A 10 -15.92 -49.62 57.13
N GLU A 11 -14.80 -49.69 56.40
CA GLU A 11 -14.58 -50.06 54.96
C GLU A 11 -13.28 -49.34 54.53
N PRO A 12 -12.33 -49.97 53.81
CA PRO A 12 -11.37 -49.19 53.03
C PRO A 12 -12.19 -48.31 52.09
N ASP A 13 -12.09 -46.98 52.24
CA ASP A 13 -12.74 -46.03 51.34
C ASP A 13 -12.37 -46.47 49.91
N ASP A 14 -13.34 -46.98 49.15
CA ASP A 14 -13.07 -47.63 47.88
C ASP A 14 -12.22 -46.64 47.07
N PRO A 15 -11.02 -47.01 46.58
CA PRO A 15 -10.18 -46.08 45.81
C PRO A 15 -10.95 -45.45 44.63
N ARG A 16 -12.04 -46.09 44.19
CA ARG A 16 -12.98 -45.54 43.20
C ARG A 16 -13.91 -44.46 43.76
N ALA A 17 -14.30 -44.51 45.02
CA ALA A 17 -15.13 -43.50 45.68
C ALA A 17 -14.39 -42.18 45.86
N GLU A 18 -13.15 -42.20 46.36
CA GLU A 18 -12.31 -40.99 46.47
C GLU A 18 -12.05 -40.37 45.08
N LEU A 19 -11.74 -41.22 44.08
CA LEU A 19 -11.57 -40.78 42.70
C LEU A 19 -12.86 -40.16 42.14
N MET A 20 -14.01 -40.77 42.38
CA MET A 20 -15.29 -40.27 41.91
C MET A 20 -15.65 -38.93 42.56
N GLN A 21 -15.34 -38.74 43.83
CA GLN A 21 -15.49 -37.45 44.51
C GLN A 21 -14.60 -36.38 43.85
N ARG A 22 -13.32 -36.66 43.63
CA ARG A 22 -12.39 -35.73 42.95
C ARG A 22 -12.83 -35.43 41.50
N LEU A 23 -13.39 -36.42 40.79
CA LEU A 23 -13.95 -36.22 39.45
C LEU A 23 -15.19 -35.34 39.46
N LEU A 24 -16.08 -35.48 40.45
CA LEU A 24 -17.25 -34.62 40.61
C LEU A 24 -16.85 -33.19 41.00
N GLU A 25 -15.88 -33.02 41.89
CA GLU A 25 -15.32 -31.72 42.26
C GLU A 25 -14.64 -31.03 41.06
N SER A 26 -13.82 -31.76 40.30
CA SER A 26 -13.17 -31.21 39.10
C SER A 26 -14.17 -30.87 37.99
N LYS A 27 -15.26 -31.64 37.84
CA LYS A 27 -16.35 -31.30 36.91
C LYS A 27 -17.05 -30.01 37.33
N LYS A 28 -17.33 -29.84 38.62
CA LYS A 28 -17.89 -28.59 39.16
C LYS A 28 -16.95 -27.41 38.91
N LEU A 29 -15.65 -27.54 39.22
CA LEU A 29 -14.64 -26.50 38.99
C LEU A 29 -14.50 -26.15 37.50
N ARG A 30 -14.44 -27.15 36.61
CA ARG A 30 -14.36 -26.93 35.16
C ARG A 30 -15.59 -26.20 34.63
N SER A 31 -16.79 -26.56 35.10
CA SER A 31 -18.02 -25.87 34.71
C SER A 31 -18.07 -24.42 35.19
N ALA A 32 -17.60 -24.13 36.40
CA ALA A 32 -17.50 -22.77 36.92
C ALA A 32 -16.48 -21.93 36.14
N ALA A 33 -15.32 -22.51 35.82
CA ALA A 33 -14.29 -21.85 35.01
C ALA A 33 -14.80 -21.47 33.62
N LEU A 34 -15.53 -22.38 32.95
CA LEU A 34 -16.11 -22.11 31.64
C LEU A 34 -17.15 -20.98 31.69
N ARG A 35 -17.97 -20.94 32.74
CA ARG A 35 -18.94 -19.85 32.95
C ARG A 35 -18.25 -18.50 33.11
N LEU A 36 -17.17 -18.43 33.90
CA LEU A 36 -16.37 -17.22 34.08
C LEU A 36 -15.69 -16.78 32.78
N GLN A 37 -15.17 -17.73 31.99
CA GLN A 37 -14.53 -17.42 30.71
C GLN A 37 -15.48 -16.75 29.71
N ASN A 38 -16.74 -17.21 29.70
CA ASN A 38 -17.79 -16.73 28.80
C ASN A 38 -18.42 -15.40 29.23
N LEU A 39 -18.09 -14.87 30.41
CA LEU A 39 -18.54 -13.54 30.78
C LEU A 39 -17.88 -12.50 29.85
N PRO A 40 -18.62 -11.47 29.41
CA PRO A 40 -18.10 -10.44 28.54
C PRO A 40 -17.10 -9.58 29.33
N ARG A 41 -15.91 -9.34 28.75
CA ARG A 41 -14.80 -8.65 29.43
C ARG A 41 -14.41 -7.36 28.71
N LEU A 42 -14.34 -6.29 29.49
CA LEU A 42 -13.74 -5.03 29.08
C LEU A 42 -12.27 -5.26 28.68
N SER A 43 -11.82 -4.62 27.60
CA SER A 43 -10.49 -4.77 27.00
C SER A 43 -10.20 -6.13 26.33
N ARG A 44 -11.15 -7.08 26.33
CA ARG A 44 -11.08 -8.32 25.52
C ARG A 44 -12.14 -8.30 24.42
N ASP A 45 -13.39 -8.08 24.82
CA ASP A 45 -14.55 -8.19 23.92
C ASP A 45 -15.09 -6.80 23.53
N PHE A 46 -14.89 -5.80 24.39
CA PHE A 46 -15.32 -4.43 24.13
C PHE A 46 -14.34 -3.42 24.75
N TRP A 47 -14.20 -2.27 24.08
CA TRP A 47 -13.55 -1.08 24.61
C TRP A 47 -14.59 0.00 24.84
N VAL A 48 -14.45 0.73 25.94
CA VAL A 48 -15.24 1.94 26.18
C VAL A 48 -14.51 3.08 25.49
N GLY A 49 -15.08 3.60 24.40
CA GLY A 49 -14.58 4.81 23.76
C GLY A 49 -14.92 6.02 24.62
N SER A 50 -13.90 6.81 24.98
CA SER A 50 -14.10 8.16 25.52
C SER A 50 -13.60 9.15 24.46
N ALA A 51 -14.48 10.02 24.01
CA ALA A 51 -14.09 11.20 23.27
C ALA A 51 -14.19 12.39 24.22
N GLU A 52 -13.11 13.16 24.33
CA GLU A 52 -13.20 14.49 24.91
C GLU A 52 -13.94 15.37 23.89
N CYS A 53 -15.10 15.89 24.28
CA CYS A 53 -15.73 16.95 23.53
C CYS A 53 -14.87 18.19 23.76
N LEU A 54 -13.97 18.47 22.83
CA LEU A 54 -13.30 19.76 22.79
C LEU A 54 -14.40 20.80 22.62
N ASP A 55 -14.54 21.69 23.61
CA ASP A 55 -15.39 22.86 23.47
C ASP A 55 -14.98 23.55 22.17
N THR A 56 -15.91 23.62 21.24
CA THR A 56 -15.68 24.29 19.96
C THR A 56 -15.48 25.76 20.31
N GLU A 57 -14.25 26.25 20.20
CA GLU A 57 -13.98 27.68 20.27
C GLU A 57 -14.96 28.39 19.34
N ASP A 58 -15.65 29.42 19.85
CA ASP A 58 -16.53 30.24 19.02
C ASP A 58 -15.75 30.70 17.79
N VAL A 59 -16.08 30.11 16.64
CA VAL A 59 -15.40 30.41 15.38
C VAL A 59 -15.71 31.86 15.05
N LEU A 60 -14.76 32.75 15.36
CA LEU A 60 -14.82 34.14 14.96
C LEU A 60 -14.68 34.20 13.44
N TYR A 61 -15.81 34.35 12.77
CA TYR A 61 -15.80 34.57 11.33
C TYR A 61 -15.17 35.94 11.03
N PRO A 62 -14.30 36.03 10.01
CA PRO A 62 -13.78 37.32 9.58
C PRO A 62 -14.95 38.23 9.19
N THR A 63 -14.86 39.51 9.58
CA THR A 63 -15.85 40.51 9.14
C THR A 63 -15.54 40.83 7.68
N VAL A 64 -16.28 40.18 6.77
CA VAL A 64 -16.13 40.38 5.32
C VAL A 64 -17.10 41.45 4.85
N THR A 65 -16.63 42.38 4.03
CA THR A 65 -17.46 43.40 3.40
C THR A 65 -18.06 42.90 2.08
N GLY A 66 -19.15 43.52 1.63
CA GLY A 66 -19.78 43.14 0.35
C GLY A 66 -18.86 43.32 -0.86
N GLU A 67 -17.93 44.28 -0.79
CA GLU A 67 -16.94 44.55 -1.84
C GLU A 67 -15.90 43.42 -1.94
N GLU A 68 -15.40 42.93 -0.80
CA GLU A 68 -14.47 41.79 -0.75
C GLU A 68 -15.11 40.50 -1.29
N MET A 69 -16.41 40.30 -1.04
CA MET A 69 -17.14 39.15 -1.59
C MET A 69 -17.30 39.27 -3.11
N LEU A 70 -17.55 40.47 -3.63
CA LEU A 70 -17.62 40.73 -5.07
C LEU A 70 -16.25 40.52 -5.74
N GLU A 71 -15.17 40.98 -5.12
CA GLU A 71 -13.81 40.76 -5.62
C GLU A 71 -13.45 39.27 -5.64
N ALA A 72 -13.75 38.54 -4.55
CA ALA A 72 -13.57 37.09 -4.49
C ALA A 72 -14.37 36.37 -5.58
N TRP A 73 -15.62 36.77 -5.81
CA TRP A 73 -16.48 36.23 -6.87
C TRP A 73 -15.92 36.51 -8.27
N MET A 74 -15.44 37.73 -8.53
CA MET A 74 -14.75 38.07 -9.77
C MET A 74 -13.47 37.25 -9.97
N GLY A 75 -12.73 36.99 -8.89
CA GLY A 75 -11.57 36.10 -8.88
C GLY A 75 -11.91 34.64 -9.18
N VAL A 76 -13.07 34.15 -8.73
CA VAL A 76 -13.58 32.83 -9.12
C VAL A 76 -13.95 32.81 -10.60
N LEU A 77 -14.70 33.81 -11.09
CA LEU A 77 -15.09 33.90 -12.49
C LEU A 77 -13.89 34.04 -13.45
N SER A 78 -12.85 34.79 -13.06
CA SER A 78 -11.63 34.91 -13.86
C SER A 78 -10.85 33.60 -13.93
N ARG A 79 -10.75 32.87 -12.81
CA ARG A 79 -10.18 31.52 -12.77
C ARG A 79 -10.98 30.53 -13.63
N LEU A 80 -12.31 30.59 -13.60
CA LEU A 80 -13.16 29.76 -14.46
C LEU A 80 -13.01 30.09 -15.96
N LYS A 81 -12.80 31.36 -16.32
CA LYS A 81 -12.47 31.75 -17.69
C LYS A 81 -11.10 31.21 -18.13
N LEU A 82 -10.13 31.10 -17.21
CA LEU A 82 -8.83 30.49 -17.46
C LEU A 82 -8.94 28.95 -17.61
N THR A 83 -9.81 28.28 -16.84
CA THR A 83 -10.06 26.83 -16.99
C THR A 83 -10.90 26.47 -18.22
N GLN A 84 -11.68 27.40 -18.79
CA GLN A 84 -12.44 27.14 -20.03
C GLN A 84 -11.57 26.89 -21.26
N LYS A 85 -10.28 27.20 -21.23
CA LYS A 85 -9.33 26.84 -22.30
C LYS A 85 -8.72 25.46 -22.15
N HIS A 86 -9.05 24.72 -21.09
CA HIS A 86 -8.75 23.30 -20.98
C HIS A 86 -10.07 22.53 -21.05
N ARG A 87 -10.71 22.62 -22.22
CA ARG A 87 -11.60 21.56 -22.65
C ARG A 87 -10.70 20.34 -22.76
N VAL A 88 -10.76 19.43 -21.79
CA VAL A 88 -10.21 18.08 -21.90
C VAL A 88 -10.81 17.51 -23.18
N SER A 89 -10.11 17.70 -24.29
CA SER A 89 -10.53 17.13 -25.53
C SER A 89 -10.22 15.66 -25.35
N ARG A 90 -11.25 14.83 -25.49
CA ARG A 90 -11.18 13.38 -25.35
C ARG A 90 -10.41 12.76 -26.54
N GLN A 91 -9.34 13.41 -26.97
CA GLN A 91 -8.48 13.01 -28.08
C GLN A 91 -6.99 13.19 -27.77
N GLU A 92 -6.62 13.34 -26.49
CA GLU A 92 -5.26 13.68 -26.07
C GLU A 92 -4.52 12.46 -25.50
N LEU A 93 -3.69 11.84 -26.36
CA LEU A 93 -2.59 10.91 -26.07
C LEU A 93 -2.99 9.58 -25.39
N SER A 94 -3.51 8.64 -26.18
CA SER A 94 -3.71 7.28 -25.70
C SER A 94 -2.37 6.59 -25.45
N ILE A 95 -2.13 6.15 -24.22
CA ILE A 95 -0.98 5.30 -23.86
C ILE A 95 -0.89 4.11 -24.82
N ARG A 96 -2.03 3.52 -25.21
CA ARG A 96 -2.10 2.39 -26.14
C ARG A 96 -1.59 2.71 -27.54
N GLU A 97 -1.82 3.92 -28.04
CA GLU A 97 -1.29 4.35 -29.34
C GLU A 97 0.23 4.46 -29.28
N HIS A 98 0.75 5.06 -28.21
CA HIS A 98 2.19 5.23 -27.98
C HIS A 98 2.89 3.88 -27.79
N MET A 99 2.26 2.93 -27.08
CA MET A 99 2.77 1.56 -26.98
C MET A 99 2.85 0.89 -28.36
N SER A 100 1.80 1.03 -29.17
CA SER A 100 1.75 0.46 -30.52
C SER A 100 2.82 1.07 -31.43
N GLU A 101 3.05 2.38 -31.32
CA GLU A 101 4.08 3.06 -32.10
C GLU A 101 5.50 2.70 -31.64
N MET A 102 5.73 2.61 -30.33
CA MET A 102 7.02 2.19 -29.77
C MET A 102 7.40 0.79 -30.24
N LEU A 103 6.48 -0.17 -30.17
CA LEU A 103 6.72 -1.54 -30.65
C LEU A 103 7.02 -1.58 -32.15
N LYS A 104 6.32 -0.78 -32.97
CA LYS A 104 6.59 -0.69 -34.42
C LYS A 104 7.99 -0.14 -34.71
N ARG A 105 8.47 0.85 -33.94
CA ARG A 105 9.82 1.40 -34.10
C ARG A 105 10.88 0.39 -33.64
N LEU A 106 10.67 -0.26 -32.50
CA LEU A 106 11.54 -1.31 -31.99
C LEU A 106 11.67 -2.50 -32.95
N GLN A 107 10.59 -2.89 -33.64
CA GLN A 107 10.66 -3.94 -34.67
C GLN A 107 11.50 -3.56 -35.90
N ARG A 108 11.72 -2.27 -36.15
CA ARG A 108 12.50 -1.78 -37.31
C ARG A 108 13.96 -1.53 -36.93
N ASP A 109 14.17 -0.91 -35.79
CA ASP A 109 15.47 -0.37 -35.37
C ASP A 109 16.16 -1.25 -34.30
N GLY A 110 15.44 -2.24 -33.74
CA GLY A 110 15.86 -3.16 -32.67
C GLY A 110 15.94 -2.48 -31.30
N THR A 111 16.56 -1.31 -31.26
CA THR A 111 16.83 -0.54 -30.04
C THR A 111 16.40 0.90 -30.23
N LEU A 112 15.92 1.52 -29.15
CA LEU A 112 15.37 2.87 -29.22
C LEU A 112 15.69 3.65 -27.95
N ALA A 113 16.22 4.87 -28.10
CA ALA A 113 16.49 5.78 -27.00
C ALA A 113 15.25 6.62 -26.68
N LEU A 114 14.90 6.80 -25.40
CA LEU A 114 13.77 7.63 -24.96
C LEU A 114 13.84 9.05 -25.55
N GLY A 115 15.04 9.63 -25.63
CA GLY A 115 15.27 10.97 -26.19
C GLY A 115 14.82 11.14 -27.64
N THR A 116 14.77 10.06 -28.41
CA THR A 116 14.36 10.07 -29.83
C THR A 116 12.84 9.96 -30.03
N LEU A 117 12.06 9.75 -28.96
CA LEU A 117 10.61 9.60 -29.04
C LEU A 117 9.86 10.93 -29.12
N PHE A 118 10.51 12.02 -28.74
CA PHE A 118 9.96 13.37 -28.76
C PHE A 118 10.88 14.30 -29.54
N ASN A 119 10.31 15.18 -30.35
CA ASN A 119 11.05 16.26 -31.01
C ASN A 119 11.40 17.35 -29.98
N GLU A 120 12.29 18.28 -30.34
CA GLU A 120 12.76 19.41 -29.49
C GLU A 120 11.66 20.34 -28.94
N GLU A 121 10.39 20.13 -29.33
CA GLU A 121 9.25 20.79 -28.71
C GLU A 121 9.07 20.30 -27.26
N LYS A 122 9.28 21.22 -26.31
CA LYS A 122 9.21 21.00 -24.85
C LYS A 122 7.79 20.77 -24.33
N ASP A 123 7.07 19.84 -24.92
CA ASP A 123 5.76 19.41 -24.42
C ASP A 123 5.96 18.35 -23.33
N ARG A 124 5.96 18.82 -22.07
CA ARG A 124 6.16 17.96 -20.88
C ARG A 124 5.10 16.87 -20.77
N GLU A 125 3.90 17.11 -21.28
CA GLU A 125 2.80 16.14 -21.22
C GLU A 125 3.09 14.97 -22.17
N LYS A 126 3.50 15.25 -23.42
CA LYS A 126 3.91 14.21 -24.38
C LYS A 126 5.08 13.38 -23.88
N ILE A 127 6.10 14.00 -23.30
CA ILE A 127 7.26 13.27 -22.74
C ILE A 127 6.79 12.32 -21.64
N THR A 128 5.88 12.77 -20.77
CA THR A 128 5.33 11.95 -19.69
C THR A 128 4.56 10.75 -20.25
N VAL A 129 3.76 10.93 -21.31
CA VAL A 129 3.01 9.82 -21.93
C VAL A 129 3.94 8.79 -22.58
N TRP A 130 4.98 9.23 -23.29
CA TRP A 130 5.98 8.32 -23.86
C TRP A 130 6.69 7.50 -22.78
N PHE A 131 7.03 8.14 -21.65
CA PHE A 131 7.66 7.47 -20.53
C PHE A 131 6.71 6.46 -19.86
N LEU A 132 5.44 6.83 -19.65
CA LEU A 132 4.44 5.91 -19.10
C LEU A 132 4.17 4.72 -20.03
N ALA A 133 4.10 4.94 -21.34
CA ALA A 133 3.93 3.86 -22.32
C ALA A 133 5.12 2.88 -22.31
N MET A 134 6.34 3.41 -22.18
CA MET A 134 7.55 2.61 -22.03
C MET A 134 7.52 1.75 -20.75
N LEU A 135 7.15 2.34 -19.62
CA LEU A 135 7.03 1.61 -18.35
C LEU A 135 5.94 0.54 -18.38
N GLU A 136 4.80 0.81 -19.04
CA GLU A 136 3.72 -0.17 -19.16
C GLU A 136 4.13 -1.35 -20.03
N LEU A 137 4.78 -1.11 -21.18
CA LEU A 137 5.34 -2.19 -22.02
C LEU A 137 6.37 -3.04 -21.27
N ALA A 138 7.24 -2.40 -20.48
CA ALA A 138 8.24 -3.10 -19.68
C ALA A 138 7.58 -3.95 -18.58
N LYS A 139 6.54 -3.41 -17.94
CA LYS A 139 5.73 -4.12 -16.94
C LYS A 139 4.99 -5.32 -17.52
N GLU A 140 4.56 -5.26 -18.79
CA GLU A 140 3.98 -6.39 -19.53
C GLU A 140 5.03 -7.37 -20.08
N GLY A 141 6.32 -7.07 -19.95
CA GLY A 141 7.42 -7.91 -20.45
C GLY A 141 7.59 -7.90 -21.97
N LEU A 142 7.00 -6.92 -22.66
CA LEU A 142 7.07 -6.78 -24.12
C LEU A 142 8.36 -6.09 -24.59
N ILE A 143 9.02 -5.33 -23.69
CA ILE A 143 10.30 -4.66 -23.93
C ILE A 143 11.21 -4.79 -22.70
N VAL A 144 12.51 -4.62 -22.91
CA VAL A 144 13.52 -4.54 -21.85
C VAL A 144 14.11 -3.13 -21.83
N LEU A 145 14.18 -2.54 -20.64
CA LEU A 145 14.74 -1.20 -20.43
C LEU A 145 16.15 -1.30 -19.85
N THR A 146 17.08 -0.52 -20.42
CA THR A 146 18.47 -0.44 -19.96
C THR A 146 18.83 1.02 -19.66
N GLN A 147 19.43 1.26 -18.50
CA GLN A 147 19.95 2.55 -18.07
C GLN A 147 21.30 2.33 -17.38
N ALA A 148 22.34 3.04 -17.83
CA ALA A 148 23.70 2.85 -17.33
C ALA A 148 23.91 3.48 -15.94
N GLU A 149 23.40 4.71 -15.75
CA GLU A 149 23.51 5.46 -14.50
C GLU A 149 22.18 6.14 -14.16
N PRO A 150 21.90 6.46 -12.88
CA PRO A 150 20.71 7.23 -12.53
C PRO A 150 20.62 8.53 -13.34
N PHE A 151 19.46 8.77 -13.93
CA PHE A 151 19.20 9.93 -14.80
C PHE A 151 20.01 9.99 -16.11
N SER A 152 20.73 8.92 -16.47
CA SER A 152 21.28 8.77 -17.82
C SER A 152 20.18 8.46 -18.83
N GLU A 153 20.53 8.49 -20.11
CA GLU A 153 19.63 8.08 -21.20
C GLU A 153 19.10 6.65 -20.96
N ILE A 154 17.82 6.45 -21.31
CA ILE A 154 17.10 5.18 -21.17
C ILE A 154 16.91 4.58 -22.56
N TYR A 155 17.31 3.32 -22.72
CA TYR A 155 17.16 2.56 -23.95
C TYR A 155 16.11 1.47 -23.77
N ALA A 156 15.26 1.29 -24.78
CA ALA A 156 14.32 0.19 -24.91
C ALA A 156 14.79 -0.78 -26.00
N SER A 157 14.58 -2.08 -25.79
CA SER A 157 14.89 -3.16 -26.74
C SER A 157 13.85 -4.26 -26.67
N LEU A 158 13.73 -5.08 -27.72
CA LEU A 158 12.89 -6.27 -27.68
C LEU A 158 13.54 -7.35 -26.79
N PRO A 159 12.73 -8.17 -26.07
CA PRO A 159 13.25 -9.29 -25.29
C PRO A 159 14.09 -10.22 -26.16
N GLY A 160 15.33 -10.50 -25.72
CA GLY A 160 16.28 -11.34 -26.46
C GLY A 160 17.30 -10.59 -27.33
N GLU A 161 17.14 -9.28 -27.56
CA GLU A 161 18.13 -8.43 -28.26
C GLU A 161 19.12 -7.71 -27.30
N GLU A 162 19.04 -8.02 -26.01
CA GLU A 162 19.78 -7.37 -24.91
C GLU A 162 21.31 -7.31 -25.10
N ARG A 163 21.87 -8.27 -25.84
CA ARG A 163 23.32 -8.41 -26.07
C ARG A 163 23.92 -7.35 -26.99
N ALA A 164 23.10 -6.66 -27.80
CA ALA A 164 23.61 -5.74 -28.81
C ALA A 164 24.09 -4.40 -28.22
N LEU A 165 23.48 -3.94 -27.11
CA LEU A 165 23.77 -2.61 -26.55
C LEU A 165 24.93 -2.62 -25.55
N PHE A 166 25.14 -3.73 -24.82
CA PHE A 166 26.18 -3.84 -23.82
C PHE A 166 26.75 -5.27 -23.74
N PRO A 167 27.74 -5.62 -24.57
CA PRO A 167 28.28 -6.99 -24.65
C PRO A 167 28.93 -7.50 -23.34
N GLY A 168 29.12 -6.66 -22.32
CA GLY A 168 29.73 -7.01 -21.03
C GLY A 168 28.80 -7.04 -19.81
N LEU A 169 27.51 -6.71 -19.96
CA LEU A 169 26.57 -6.58 -18.82
C LEU A 169 25.77 -7.86 -18.53
N CYS A 170 25.81 -8.86 -19.41
CA CYS A 170 25.19 -10.17 -19.18
C CYS A 170 26.15 -11.12 -18.46
N ASN A 171 26.38 -10.92 -17.16
CA ASN A 171 26.79 -12.03 -16.29
C ASN A 171 25.80 -12.16 -15.13
N GLU A 172 25.44 -13.42 -14.86
CA GLU A 172 24.28 -13.84 -14.09
C GLU A 172 24.23 -13.27 -12.66
N ARG A 173 23.00 -12.90 -12.24
CA ARG A 173 22.58 -12.79 -10.82
C ARG A 173 23.37 -11.84 -9.92
N ARG A 174 23.53 -10.56 -10.29
CA ARG A 174 23.95 -9.54 -9.30
C ARG A 174 23.45 -8.12 -9.59
N TRP A 175 22.15 -7.90 -9.45
CA TRP A 175 21.58 -6.56 -9.38
C TRP A 175 21.49 -6.05 -7.94
N VAL A 176 22.64 -5.79 -7.30
CA VAL A 176 22.83 -4.79 -6.20
C VAL A 176 24.29 -4.79 -5.76
N HIS A 177 25.15 -4.05 -6.45
CA HIS A 177 26.26 -3.32 -5.81
C HIS A 177 26.92 -2.40 -6.83
N PHE A 178 26.67 -1.10 -6.69
CA PHE A 178 27.48 -0.07 -7.31
C PHE A 178 28.47 0.43 -6.26
N PRO A 179 29.80 0.33 -6.47
CA PRO A 179 30.75 0.96 -5.58
C PRO A 179 30.60 2.47 -5.75
N SER A 180 30.26 3.15 -4.65
CA SER A 180 30.35 4.60 -4.61
C SER A 180 31.83 5.01 -4.67
N GLY A 181 32.13 5.98 -5.53
CA GLY A 181 33.20 6.93 -5.28
C GLY A 181 34.29 7.06 -6.34
N ARG A 182 34.25 8.24 -6.99
CA ARG A 182 35.31 9.23 -7.29
C ARG A 182 35.23 9.64 -8.77
N GLU A 183 35.15 10.92 -9.11
CA GLU A 183 35.75 12.12 -8.48
C GLU A 183 34.77 13.27 -8.23
#